data_AF-D0L3W4-F1
#
_entry.id   AF-D0L3W4-F1
#
_cell.length_a   1.000
_cell.length_b   1.000
_cell.length_c   1.000
_cell.angle_alpha   90.00
_cell.angle_beta   90.00
_cell.angle_gamma   90.00
#
_symmetry.space_group_name_H-M   'P 1'
#
loop_
_entity.id
_entity.type
_entity.pdbx_description
1 polymer ?
#
loop_
_entity_poly.entity_id
_entity_poly.type
_entity_poly.pdbx_seq_one_letter_code
_entity_poly.pdbx_strand_id
1 'polypeptide(L)'
;MGGRDGTTRRSMGPVLIGSVLVVLLLGSAVAAGFLGYRYWDGRATESARESSLAAAKEYAVDMFGYNAKNVSDHIDRSMNILTGAAKPEYDKTVTDASLAAEVRKQDIVSEVTIQDAGVVTNTRDTATVLLFINQSVTRNGNKEMVSINPSRLTYSMERSGDRWLVNGIDVITDESFRSKIDVGGSVPPGAKPVPGLPTSQSPTGSVPPALPAPQTGAPVPTP
;
A
#
# COMPACT_ATOMS: atom_id res chain seq x y z
N MET A 1 20.17 -27.90 -89.42
CA MET A 1 19.74 -28.76 -88.29
C MET A 1 20.95 -28.95 -87.38
N GLY A 2 20.97 -28.74 -86.07
CA GLY A 2 19.92 -28.52 -85.07
C GLY A 2 20.43 -27.58 -83.96
N GLY A 3 19.48 -27.15 -83.12
CA GLY A 3 19.54 -25.94 -82.29
C GLY A 3 20.50 -25.94 -81.11
N ARG A 4 20.75 -24.71 -80.63
CA ARG A 4 21.41 -24.41 -79.37
C ARG A 4 20.37 -24.49 -78.25
N ASP A 5 20.41 -25.56 -77.46
CA ASP A 5 19.59 -25.67 -76.26
C ASP A 5 20.30 -24.98 -75.08
N GLY A 6 20.16 -23.66 -75.02
CA GLY A 6 20.49 -22.87 -73.84
C GLY A 6 19.43 -23.07 -72.77
N THR A 7 19.55 -24.11 -71.95
CA THR A 7 18.76 -24.22 -70.72
C THR A 7 19.36 -23.28 -69.67
N THR A 8 18.80 -22.07 -69.61
CA THR A 8 19.06 -21.10 -68.55
C THR A 8 18.72 -21.73 -67.21
N ARG A 9 19.74 -22.22 -66.48
CA ARG A 9 19.62 -22.57 -65.06
C ARG A 9 19.24 -21.29 -64.31
N ARG A 10 17.95 -21.09 -64.04
CA ARG A 10 17.48 -20.04 -63.11
C ARG A 10 18.18 -20.27 -61.78
N SER A 11 19.16 -19.43 -61.46
CA SER A 11 19.84 -19.43 -60.18
C SER A 11 18.85 -19.02 -59.09
N MET A 12 18.19 -19.99 -58.47
CA MET A 12 17.27 -19.78 -57.34
C MET A 12 18.01 -19.41 -56.04
N GLY A 13 19.35 -19.53 -56.02
CA GLY A 13 20.21 -19.19 -54.87
C GLY A 13 20.05 -17.76 -54.35
N PRO A 14 20.24 -16.70 -55.16
CA PRO A 14 20.12 -15.31 -54.70
C PRO A 14 18.71 -14.93 -54.21
N VAL A 15 17.65 -15.52 -54.79
CA VAL A 15 16.27 -15.27 -54.36
C VAL A 15 15.99 -15.91 -53.00
N LEU A 16 16.44 -17.16 -52.78
CA LEU A 16 16.30 -17.83 -51.50
C LEU A 16 17.11 -17.13 -50.40
N ILE A 17 18.34 -16.71 -50.69
CA ILE A 17 19.18 -15.94 -49.75
C ILE A 17 18.51 -14.61 -49.40
N GLY A 18 17.98 -13.88 -50.40
CA GLY A 18 17.24 -12.64 -50.17
C GLY A 18 16.02 -12.84 -49.27
N SER A 19 15.22 -13.87 -49.51
CA SER A 19 14.05 -14.21 -48.68
C SER A 19 14.44 -14.54 -47.23
N VAL A 20 15.51 -15.32 -47.03
CA VAL A 20 16.01 -15.65 -45.68
C VAL A 20 16.47 -14.39 -44.96
N LEU A 21 17.22 -13.50 -45.64
CA LEU A 21 17.66 -12.24 -45.06
C LEU A 21 16.49 -11.34 -44.67
N VAL A 22 15.47 -11.23 -45.51
CA VAL A 22 14.26 -10.43 -45.19
C VAL A 22 13.54 -11.00 -43.97
N VAL A 23 13.37 -12.32 -43.88
CA VAL A 23 12.75 -12.97 -42.71
C VAL A 23 13.57 -12.73 -41.45
N LEU A 24 14.91 -12.84 -41.53
CA LEU A 24 15.80 -12.57 -40.40
C LEU A 24 15.74 -11.10 -39.96
N LEU A 25 15.69 -10.16 -40.90
CA LEU A 25 15.57 -8.72 -40.61
C LEU A 25 14.23 -8.41 -39.93
N LEU A 26 13.12 -8.94 -40.45
CA LEU A 26 11.80 -8.78 -39.85
C LEU A 26 11.74 -9.40 -38.46
N GLY A 27 12.26 -10.63 -38.31
CA GLY A 27 12.33 -11.32 -37.02
C GLY A 27 13.16 -10.53 -35.99
N SER A 28 14.30 -9.97 -36.41
CA SER A 28 15.16 -9.16 -35.55
C SER A 28 14.50 -7.85 -35.14
N ALA A 29 13.78 -7.18 -36.06
CA ALA A 29 13.06 -5.95 -35.75
C ALA A 29 11.93 -6.18 -34.74
N VAL A 30 11.15 -7.26 -34.91
CA VAL A 30 10.10 -7.65 -33.95
C VAL A 30 10.71 -7.99 -32.59
N ALA A 31 11.80 -8.75 -32.56
CA ALA A 31 12.48 -9.10 -31.32
C ALA A 31 13.01 -7.85 -30.59
N ALA A 32 13.68 -6.94 -31.31
CA ALA A 32 14.19 -5.69 -30.75
C ALA A 32 13.07 -4.78 -30.21
N GLY A 33 11.97 -4.65 -30.95
CA GLY A 33 10.80 -3.88 -30.50
C GLY A 33 10.18 -4.46 -29.24
N PHE A 34 10.00 -5.78 -29.18
CA PHE A 34 9.45 -6.47 -28.02
C PHE A 34 10.36 -6.35 -26.79
N LEU A 35 11.67 -6.57 -26.97
CA LEU A 35 12.64 -6.50 -25.87
C LEU A 35 12.81 -5.05 -25.37
N GLY A 36 12.80 -4.08 -26.28
CA GLY A 36 12.81 -2.66 -25.96
C GLY A 36 11.59 -2.24 -25.15
N TYR A 37 10.40 -2.69 -25.54
CA TYR A 37 9.17 -2.46 -24.77
C TYR A 37 9.26 -3.04 -23.36
N ARG A 38 9.69 -4.31 -23.23
CA ARG A 38 9.85 -4.98 -21.92
C ARG A 38 10.88 -4.30 -21.03
N TYR A 39 11.97 -3.84 -21.61
CA TYR A 39 13.00 -3.10 -20.88
C TYR A 39 12.47 -1.76 -20.35
N TRP A 40 11.73 -1.02 -21.18
CA TRP A 40 11.14 0.26 -20.78
C TRP A 40 10.08 0.10 -19.70
N ASP A 41 9.18 -0.88 -19.84
CA ASP A 41 8.14 -1.18 -18.87
C ASP A 41 8.71 -1.61 -17.51
N GLY A 42 9.76 -2.46 -17.52
CA GLY A 42 10.49 -2.85 -16.31
C GLY A 42 11.15 -1.66 -15.62
N ARG A 43 11.79 -0.75 -16.38
CA ARG A 43 12.39 0.49 -15.85
C ARG A 43 11.35 1.43 -15.26
N ALA A 44 10.18 1.55 -15.90
CA ALA A 44 9.09 2.37 -15.41
C ALA A 44 8.52 1.82 -14.10
N THR A 45 8.36 0.50 -14.00
CA THR A 45 7.92 -0.18 -12.78
C THR A 45 8.93 -0.03 -11.64
N GLU A 46 10.23 -0.14 -11.91
CA GLU A 46 11.24 0.05 -10.85
C GLU A 46 11.30 1.51 -10.38
N SER A 47 11.20 2.47 -11.30
CA SER A 47 11.08 3.89 -10.93
C SER A 47 9.81 4.18 -10.12
N ALA A 48 8.70 3.51 -10.43
CA ALA A 48 7.47 3.60 -9.66
C ALA A 48 7.64 3.03 -8.24
N ARG A 49 8.41 1.94 -8.06
CA ARG A 49 8.74 1.39 -6.74
C ARG A 49 9.45 2.42 -5.86
N GLU A 50 10.51 3.03 -6.37
CA GLU A 50 11.30 4.01 -5.62
C GLU A 50 10.48 5.28 -5.31
N SER A 51 9.80 5.83 -6.31
CA SER A 51 9.04 7.07 -6.16
C SER A 51 7.80 6.92 -5.27
N SER A 52 7.08 5.80 -5.36
CA SER A 52 5.93 5.53 -4.47
C SER A 52 6.39 5.35 -3.03
N LEU A 53 7.51 4.66 -2.79
CA LEU A 53 8.06 4.50 -1.45
C LEU A 53 8.47 5.83 -0.83
N ALA A 54 9.11 6.71 -1.59
CA ALA A 54 9.47 8.05 -1.15
C ALA A 54 8.22 8.88 -0.81
N ALA A 55 7.23 8.90 -1.71
CA ALA A 55 5.98 9.61 -1.50
C ALA A 55 5.21 9.07 -0.27
N ALA A 56 5.12 7.75 -0.10
CA ALA A 56 4.43 7.15 1.04
C ALA A 56 5.04 7.58 2.38
N LYS A 57 6.38 7.64 2.47
CA LYS A 57 7.10 8.09 3.67
C LYS A 57 6.76 9.54 3.98
N GLU A 58 6.82 10.42 2.98
CA GLU A 58 6.45 11.84 3.13
C GLU A 58 4.99 11.99 3.59
N TYR A 59 4.09 11.27 2.92
CA TYR A 59 2.65 11.34 3.18
C TYR A 59 2.27 10.83 4.57
N ALA A 60 3.01 9.90 5.16
CA ALA A 60 2.79 9.49 6.53
C ALA A 60 3.06 10.63 7.54
N VAL A 61 4.03 11.49 7.26
CA VAL A 61 4.27 12.68 8.08
C VAL A 61 3.13 13.69 7.89
N ASP A 62 2.70 13.90 6.65
CA ASP A 62 1.57 14.81 6.38
C ASP A 62 0.27 14.33 7.01
N MET A 63 -0.02 13.03 7.00
CA MET A 63 -1.27 12.45 7.53
C MET A 63 -1.33 12.35 9.05
N PHE A 64 -0.18 12.26 9.75
CA PHE A 64 -0.18 11.97 11.18
C PHE A 64 0.64 12.96 12.03
N GLY A 65 1.39 13.87 11.41
CA GLY A 65 2.21 14.88 12.09
C GLY A 65 1.54 16.26 12.13
N TYR A 66 1.14 16.70 13.33
CA TYR A 66 0.47 18.00 13.50
C TYR A 66 0.60 18.54 14.93
N ASN A 67 0.30 19.82 15.09
CA ASN A 67 0.16 20.48 16.39
C ASN A 67 -0.88 21.62 16.35
N ALA A 68 -1.15 22.23 17.51
CA ALA A 68 -2.07 23.37 17.65
C ALA A 68 -1.82 24.54 16.68
N LYS A 69 -0.57 24.75 16.24
CA LYS A 69 -0.19 25.86 15.36
C LYS A 69 -0.48 25.56 13.89
N ASN A 70 -0.32 24.31 13.45
CA ASN A 70 -0.38 23.94 12.03
C ASN A 70 -1.55 23.01 11.67
N VAL A 71 -2.46 22.71 12.61
CA VAL A 71 -3.54 21.73 12.38
C VAL A 71 -4.42 22.03 11.17
N SER A 72 -4.68 23.30 10.86
CA SER A 72 -5.43 23.68 9.66
C SER A 72 -4.65 23.32 8.39
N ASP A 73 -3.39 23.75 8.29
CA ASP A 73 -2.53 23.42 7.15
C ASP A 73 -2.32 21.89 7.02
N HIS A 74 -2.27 21.18 8.14
CA HIS A 74 -2.19 19.71 8.17
C HIS A 74 -3.41 19.06 7.50
N ILE A 75 -4.61 19.52 7.81
CA ILE A 75 -5.85 19.01 7.17
C ILE A 75 -5.80 19.27 5.66
N ASP A 76 -5.38 20.47 5.25
CA ASP A 76 -5.29 20.83 3.83
C ASP A 76 -4.24 20.00 3.09
N ARG A 77 -3.04 19.83 3.67
CA ARG A 77 -1.99 18.98 3.08
C ARG A 77 -2.44 17.53 2.96
N SER A 78 -3.06 16.99 4.00
CA SER A 78 -3.64 15.63 3.99
C SER A 78 -4.68 15.51 2.87
N MET A 79 -5.64 16.42 2.77
CA MET A 79 -6.65 16.41 1.71
C MET A 79 -6.08 16.53 0.30
N ASN A 80 -4.92 17.16 0.14
CA ASN A 80 -4.25 17.33 -1.14
C ASN A 80 -3.51 16.08 -1.63
N ILE A 81 -3.18 15.14 -0.75
CA ILE A 81 -2.52 13.88 -1.10
C ILE A 81 -3.50 12.70 -1.19
N LEU A 82 -4.75 12.89 -0.79
CA LEU A 82 -5.79 11.87 -0.86
C LEU A 82 -6.60 11.95 -2.18
N THR A 83 -7.08 10.80 -2.62
CA THR A 83 -8.00 10.62 -3.75
C THR A 83 -8.96 9.46 -3.45
N GLY A 84 -9.85 9.15 -4.39
CA GLY A 84 -10.76 8.00 -4.29
C GLY A 84 -11.59 8.02 -3.00
N ALA A 85 -11.69 6.85 -2.36
CA ALA A 85 -12.46 6.68 -1.13
C ALA A 85 -11.79 7.28 0.12
N ALA A 86 -10.45 7.31 0.15
CA ALA A 86 -9.72 7.82 1.31
C ALA A 86 -9.99 9.31 1.58
N LYS A 87 -10.19 10.12 0.53
CA LYS A 87 -10.43 11.57 0.66
C LYS A 87 -11.72 11.90 1.43
N PRO A 88 -12.92 11.43 1.03
CA PRO A 88 -14.15 11.70 1.79
C PRO A 88 -14.17 11.03 3.17
N GLU A 89 -13.50 9.88 3.35
CA GLU A 89 -13.41 9.23 4.66
C GLU A 89 -12.58 10.06 5.67
N TYR A 90 -11.45 10.62 5.22
CA TYR A 90 -10.66 11.54 6.01
C TYR A 90 -11.43 12.81 6.34
N ASP A 91 -12.07 13.43 5.34
CA ASP A 91 -12.90 14.65 5.52
C ASP A 91 -13.99 14.45 6.58
N LYS A 92 -14.67 13.30 6.52
CA LYS A 92 -15.66 12.91 7.53
C LYS A 92 -15.03 12.79 8.91
N THR A 93 -13.88 12.11 9.02
CA THR A 93 -13.21 11.88 10.31
C THR A 93 -12.75 13.19 10.95
N VAL A 94 -12.14 14.11 10.19
CA VAL A 94 -11.69 15.40 10.73
C VAL A 94 -12.86 16.29 11.12
N THR A 95 -13.97 16.23 10.39
CA THR A 95 -15.19 17.01 10.66
C THR A 95 -15.92 16.47 11.88
N ASP A 96 -16.20 15.16 11.93
CA ASP A 96 -16.91 14.51 13.04
C ASP A 96 -16.14 14.68 14.36
N ALA A 97 -14.79 14.62 14.32
CA ALA A 97 -13.94 14.82 15.49
C ALA A 97 -13.69 16.30 15.84
N SER A 98 -14.15 17.25 15.01
CA SER A 98 -13.79 18.67 15.14
C SER A 98 -12.28 18.88 15.34
N LEU A 99 -11.47 18.14 14.57
CA LEU A 99 -10.03 17.92 14.83
C LEU A 99 -9.29 19.22 15.16
N ALA A 100 -9.48 20.25 14.32
CA ALA A 100 -8.77 21.52 14.46
C ALA A 100 -9.13 22.29 15.74
N ALA A 101 -10.37 22.16 16.24
CA ALA A 101 -10.77 22.77 17.50
C ALA A 101 -10.20 21.99 18.69
N GLU A 102 -10.28 20.66 18.65
CA GLU A 102 -9.82 19.81 19.75
C GLU A 102 -8.30 19.86 19.93
N VAL A 103 -7.56 19.86 18.81
CA VAL A 103 -6.09 19.97 18.81
C VAL A 103 -5.62 21.29 19.42
N ARG A 104 -6.33 22.40 19.15
CA ARG A 104 -6.01 23.71 19.75
C ARG A 104 -6.40 23.77 21.22
N LYS A 105 -7.57 23.23 21.57
CA LYS A 105 -8.08 23.24 22.94
C LYS A 105 -7.19 22.47 23.91
N GLN A 106 -6.68 21.31 23.49
CA GLN A 106 -5.85 20.44 24.33
C GLN A 106 -4.34 20.62 24.08
N ASP A 107 -3.94 21.62 23.29
CA ASP A 107 -2.55 21.84 22.86
C ASP A 107 -1.86 20.53 22.41
N ILE A 108 -2.53 19.80 21.51
CA ILE A 108 -2.07 18.48 21.05
C ILE A 108 -0.84 18.67 20.18
N VAL A 109 0.16 17.82 20.40
CA VAL A 109 1.32 17.64 19.53
C VAL A 109 1.40 16.17 19.16
N SER A 110 1.27 15.88 17.87
CA SER A 110 1.40 14.55 17.28
C SER A 110 2.65 14.51 16.41
N GLU A 111 3.60 13.66 16.78
CA GLU A 111 4.84 13.45 16.04
C GLU A 111 4.89 12.01 15.50
N VAL A 112 5.54 11.85 14.35
CA VAL A 112 5.59 10.59 13.61
C VAL A 112 7.04 10.29 13.29
N THR A 113 7.48 9.08 13.64
CA THR A 113 8.80 8.56 13.26
C THR A 113 8.62 7.30 12.44
N ILE A 114 9.09 7.33 11.20
CA ILE A 114 9.09 6.17 10.31
C ILE A 114 10.23 5.25 10.73
N GLN A 115 9.89 4.04 11.16
CA GLN A 115 10.85 3.01 11.55
C GLN A 115 11.36 2.27 10.32
N ASP A 116 10.45 1.89 9.43
CA ASP A 116 10.76 1.23 8.16
C ASP A 116 9.59 1.38 7.19
N ALA A 117 9.84 1.17 5.90
CA ALA A 117 8.79 1.04 4.89
C ALA A 117 9.26 0.23 3.69
N GLY A 118 8.33 -0.47 3.05
CA GLY A 118 8.59 -1.29 1.87
C GLY A 118 7.41 -1.35 0.91
N VAL A 119 7.72 -1.45 -0.38
CA VAL A 119 6.72 -1.65 -1.44
C VAL A 119 6.28 -3.11 -1.44
N VAL A 120 5.00 -3.35 -1.17
CA VAL A 120 4.37 -4.68 -1.16
C VAL A 120 4.13 -5.14 -2.59
N THR A 121 3.47 -4.30 -3.40
CA THR A 121 3.21 -4.52 -4.81
C THR A 121 3.26 -3.18 -5.55
N ASN A 122 3.58 -3.21 -6.84
CA ASN A 122 3.50 -2.03 -7.67
C ASN A 122 3.36 -2.39 -9.16
N THR A 123 2.76 -1.47 -9.90
CA THR A 123 2.85 -1.35 -11.35
C THR A 123 3.57 -0.04 -11.68
N ARG A 124 3.49 0.40 -12.95
CA ARG A 124 3.93 1.75 -13.33
C ARG A 124 3.14 2.87 -12.64
N ASP A 125 1.85 2.65 -12.40
CA ASP A 125 0.89 3.71 -12.02
C ASP A 125 0.15 3.41 -10.72
N THR A 126 0.38 2.26 -10.09
CA THR A 126 -0.21 1.89 -8.80
C THR A 126 0.85 1.31 -7.88
N ALA A 127 0.69 1.51 -6.57
CA ALA A 127 1.57 0.91 -5.58
C ALA A 127 0.82 0.64 -4.26
N THR A 128 1.21 -0.41 -3.57
CA THR A 128 0.87 -0.63 -2.17
C THR A 128 2.15 -0.57 -1.35
N VAL A 129 2.21 0.35 -0.40
CA VAL A 129 3.37 0.55 0.47
C VAL A 129 3.00 0.21 1.90
N LEU A 130 3.78 -0.65 2.54
CA LEU A 130 3.68 -0.95 3.97
C LEU A 130 4.61 -0.02 4.73
N LEU A 131 4.09 0.64 5.76
CA LEU A 131 4.83 1.54 6.64
C LEU A 131 4.77 1.04 8.09
N PHE A 132 5.91 1.11 8.75
CA PHE A 132 6.06 0.93 10.19
C PHE A 132 6.36 2.30 10.79
N ILE A 133 5.43 2.83 11.57
CA ILE A 133 5.56 4.16 12.17
C ILE A 133 5.39 4.06 13.69
N ASN A 134 6.09 4.93 14.40
CA ASN A 134 5.82 5.24 15.79
C ASN A 134 5.18 6.62 15.84
N GLN A 135 3.98 6.71 16.39
CA GLN A 135 3.30 7.97 16.63
C GLN A 135 3.37 8.32 18.12
N SER A 136 3.85 9.51 18.45
CA SER A 136 3.85 10.04 19.81
C SER A 136 2.88 11.21 19.93
N VAL A 137 1.93 11.11 20.86
CA VAL A 137 0.94 12.16 21.10
C VAL A 137 1.13 12.75 22.50
N THR A 138 1.27 14.07 22.57
CA THR A 138 1.36 14.87 23.80
C THR A 138 0.17 15.83 23.88
N ARG A 139 -0.32 16.12 25.09
CA ARG A 139 -1.40 17.09 25.35
C ARG A 139 -0.98 18.07 26.43
N ASN A 140 -1.42 19.33 26.32
CA ASN A 140 -1.21 20.39 27.31
C ASN A 140 0.28 20.56 27.72
N GLY A 141 1.21 20.31 26.80
CA GLY A 141 2.65 20.34 27.08
C GLY A 141 3.16 19.31 28.10
N ASN A 142 2.34 18.37 28.55
CA ASN A 142 2.71 17.39 29.55
C ASN A 142 3.50 16.22 28.94
N LYS A 143 4.82 16.38 28.86
CA LYS A 143 5.75 15.40 28.31
C LYS A 143 5.83 14.10 29.11
N GLU A 144 5.28 14.02 30.32
CA GLU A 144 5.23 12.79 31.11
C GLU A 144 4.08 11.85 30.68
N MET A 145 3.14 12.35 29.85
CA MET A 145 1.97 11.60 29.36
C MET A 145 2.06 11.23 27.87
N VAL A 146 3.27 11.04 27.35
CA VAL A 146 3.47 10.67 25.93
C VAL A 146 2.97 9.25 25.69
N SER A 147 1.97 9.10 24.82
CA SER A 147 1.54 7.79 24.31
C SER A 147 2.27 7.52 23.00
N ILE A 148 3.09 6.46 22.99
CA ILE A 148 3.74 5.96 21.77
C ILE A 148 2.94 4.77 21.24
N ASN A 149 2.38 4.92 20.05
CA ASN A 149 1.58 3.88 19.41
C ASN A 149 2.35 3.34 18.19
N PRO A 150 2.94 2.14 18.27
CA PRO A 150 3.49 1.49 17.09
C PRO A 150 2.35 1.12 16.16
N SER A 151 2.42 1.60 14.93
CA SER A 151 1.38 1.37 13.93
C SER A 151 2.00 0.79 12.67
N ARG A 152 1.33 -0.24 12.15
CA ARG A 152 1.60 -0.82 10.84
C ARG A 152 0.45 -0.42 9.95
N LEU A 153 0.73 0.22 8.82
CA LEU A 153 -0.31 0.62 7.89
C LEU A 153 0.10 0.39 6.45
N THR A 154 -0.88 0.16 5.59
CA THR A 154 -0.68 0.11 4.14
C THR A 154 -1.32 1.31 3.48
N TYR A 155 -0.55 1.98 2.62
CA TYR A 155 -1.06 2.95 1.67
C TYR A 155 -1.28 2.28 0.33
N SER A 156 -2.52 2.32 -0.14
CA SER A 156 -2.86 2.08 -1.54
C SER A 156 -2.74 3.40 -2.28
N MET A 157 -1.93 3.41 -3.33
CA MET A 157 -1.53 4.62 -4.03
C MET A 157 -1.74 4.48 -5.53
N GLU A 158 -2.17 5.56 -6.15
CA GLU A 158 -2.30 5.69 -7.60
C GLU A 158 -1.53 6.92 -8.08
N ARG A 159 -0.98 6.81 -9.29
CA ARG A 159 -0.26 7.90 -9.94
C ARG A 159 -1.24 8.74 -10.74
N SER A 160 -1.25 10.04 -10.47
CA SER A 160 -2.00 11.04 -11.22
C SER A 160 -1.03 12.06 -11.80
N GLY A 161 -0.74 11.94 -13.10
CA GLY A 161 0.33 12.70 -13.75
C GLY A 161 1.70 12.37 -13.15
N ASP A 162 2.35 13.39 -12.59
CA ASP A 162 3.70 13.26 -12.00
C ASP A 162 3.70 13.04 -10.49
N ARG A 163 2.53 12.93 -9.86
CA ARG A 163 2.41 12.76 -8.41
C ARG A 163 1.68 11.47 -8.04
N TRP A 164 2.04 10.97 -6.87
CA TRP A 164 1.27 9.92 -6.21
C TRP A 164 0.13 10.52 -5.40
N LEU A 165 -0.96 9.78 -5.28
CA LEU A 165 -2.09 10.08 -4.40
C LEU A 165 -2.47 8.79 -3.66
N VAL A 166 -2.89 8.93 -2.40
CA VAL A 166 -3.33 7.81 -1.57
C VAL A 166 -4.83 7.64 -1.76
N ASN A 167 -5.25 6.48 -2.24
CA ASN A 167 -6.66 6.15 -2.48
C ASN A 167 -7.24 5.21 -1.41
N GLY A 168 -6.39 4.64 -0.55
CA GLY A 168 -6.79 3.82 0.59
C GLY A 168 -5.71 3.76 1.68
N ILE A 169 -6.15 3.71 2.94
CA ILE A 169 -5.29 3.57 4.12
C ILE A 169 -5.87 2.46 4.98
N ASP A 170 -5.09 1.41 5.23
CA ASP A 170 -5.49 0.34 6.14
C ASP A 170 -4.50 0.23 7.30
N VAL A 171 -5.00 0.25 8.53
CA VAL A 171 -4.20 -0.05 9.72
C VAL A 171 -4.24 -1.55 9.98
N ILE A 172 -3.07 -2.17 10.11
CA ILE A 172 -2.95 -3.59 10.40
C ILE A 172 -2.99 -3.79 11.92
N THR A 173 -4.14 -4.23 12.40
CA THR A 173 -4.37 -4.74 13.76
C THR A 173 -4.34 -6.28 13.78
N ASP A 174 -4.15 -6.89 14.96
CA ASP A 174 -4.17 -8.35 15.12
C ASP A 174 -5.48 -8.97 14.59
N GLU A 175 -6.62 -8.30 14.78
CA GLU A 175 -7.92 -8.74 14.26
C GLU A 175 -7.97 -8.69 12.74
N SER A 176 -7.53 -7.58 12.13
CA SER A 176 -7.49 -7.43 10.67
C SER A 176 -6.56 -8.46 10.02
N PHE A 177 -5.45 -8.79 10.67
CA PHE A 177 -4.49 -9.78 10.21
C PHE A 177 -5.08 -11.20 10.29
N ARG A 178 -5.73 -11.54 11.41
CA ARG A 178 -6.42 -12.83 11.58
C ARG A 178 -7.52 -13.02 10.54
N SER A 179 -8.32 -12.00 10.26
CA SER A 179 -9.34 -12.04 9.21
C SER A 179 -8.74 -12.34 7.82
N LYS A 180 -7.63 -11.69 7.47
CA LYS A 180 -6.94 -11.93 6.18
C LYS A 180 -6.29 -13.33 6.09
N ILE A 181 -5.91 -13.93 7.21
CA ILE A 181 -5.36 -15.30 7.26
C ILE A 181 -6.47 -16.35 7.20
N ASP A 182 -7.63 -16.10 7.80
CA ASP A 182 -8.72 -17.06 7.88
C ASP A 182 -9.29 -17.39 6.48
N VAL A 183 -9.21 -16.44 5.55
CA VAL A 183 -9.55 -16.65 4.12
C VAL A 183 -8.61 -17.66 3.44
N GLY A 184 -7.40 -17.88 3.97
CA GLY A 184 -6.46 -18.91 3.52
C GLY A 184 -6.55 -20.25 4.29
N GLY A 185 -7.44 -20.34 5.28
CA GLY A 185 -7.51 -21.41 6.27
C GLY A 185 -8.35 -22.63 5.89
N SER A 186 -8.83 -22.77 4.65
CA SER A 186 -9.40 -24.05 4.23
C SER A 186 -8.27 -25.08 4.15
N VAL A 187 -8.20 -25.93 5.17
CA VAL A 187 -7.30 -27.09 5.19
C VAL A 187 -7.52 -27.86 3.88
N PRO A 188 -6.49 -28.03 3.02
CA PRO A 188 -6.65 -28.79 1.79
C PRO A 188 -7.22 -30.19 2.11
N PRO A 189 -8.11 -30.75 1.27
CA PRO A 189 -8.64 -32.09 1.50
C PRO A 189 -7.50 -33.10 1.71
N GLY A 190 -7.45 -33.72 2.89
CA GLY A 190 -6.44 -34.73 3.22
C GLY A 190 -5.21 -34.26 4.02
N ALA A 191 -5.20 -33.03 4.55
CA ALA A 191 -4.12 -32.65 5.48
C ALA A 191 -4.14 -33.53 6.73
N LYS A 192 -2.98 -34.10 7.07
CA LYS A 192 -2.81 -34.91 8.28
C LYS A 192 -2.67 -34.00 9.51
N PRO A 193 -3.30 -34.31 10.65
CA PRO A 193 -3.14 -33.53 11.88
C PRO A 193 -1.68 -33.43 12.31
N VAL A 194 -1.25 -32.24 12.71
CA VAL A 194 0.10 -32.02 13.27
C VAL A 194 0.15 -32.68 14.66
N PRO A 195 1.05 -33.65 14.90
CA PRO A 195 1.13 -34.31 16.20
C PRO A 195 1.65 -33.34 17.27
N GLY A 196 0.93 -33.21 18.39
CA GLY A 196 1.47 -32.60 19.62
C GLY A 196 1.02 -31.18 19.97
N LEU A 197 0.11 -30.55 19.24
CA LEU A 197 -0.58 -29.36 19.78
C LEU A 197 -1.63 -29.84 20.79
N PRO A 198 -1.58 -29.44 22.08
CA PRO A 198 -2.73 -29.63 22.95
C PRO A 198 -3.91 -28.95 22.27
N THR A 199 -5.01 -29.66 22.11
CA THR A 199 -6.27 -29.04 21.72
C THR A 199 -6.53 -27.96 22.74
N SER A 200 -6.46 -26.69 22.34
CA SER A 200 -7.08 -25.60 23.09
C SER A 200 -8.57 -25.91 23.05
N GLN A 201 -9.03 -26.75 23.98
CA GLN A 201 -10.42 -26.81 24.35
C GLN A 201 -10.72 -25.42 24.88
N SER A 202 -11.36 -24.58 24.06
CA SER A 202 -12.11 -23.45 24.57
C SER A 202 -12.96 -23.98 25.72
N PRO A 203 -12.84 -23.47 26.95
CA PRO A 203 -13.60 -24.00 28.07
C PRO A 203 -15.09 -23.93 27.73
N THR A 204 -15.70 -25.11 27.54
CA THR A 204 -17.12 -25.25 27.34
C THR A 204 -17.80 -24.91 28.65
N GLY A 205 -18.51 -23.77 28.69
CA GLY A 205 -19.57 -23.52 29.66
C GLY A 205 -19.14 -23.38 31.13
N SER A 206 -18.83 -22.16 31.53
CA SER A 206 -19.17 -21.66 32.87
C SER A 206 -19.43 -20.16 32.72
N VAL A 207 -20.70 -19.78 32.73
CA VAL A 207 -21.11 -18.37 32.80
C VAL A 207 -20.56 -17.81 34.12
N PRO A 208 -19.67 -16.80 34.11
CA PRO A 208 -19.33 -16.11 35.35
C PRO A 208 -20.57 -15.36 35.85
N PRO A 209 -20.85 -15.34 37.17
CA PRO A 209 -21.99 -14.58 37.70
C PRO A 209 -21.87 -13.12 37.27
N ALA A 210 -23.01 -12.53 36.89
CA ALA A 210 -23.10 -11.13 36.48
C ALA A 210 -22.44 -10.23 37.53
N LEU A 211 -21.50 -9.39 37.08
CA LEU A 211 -20.99 -8.28 37.87
C LEU A 211 -22.17 -7.41 38.33
N PRO A 212 -22.25 -7.03 39.62
CA PRO A 212 -23.26 -6.08 40.09
C PRO A 212 -23.16 -4.78 39.29
N ALA A 213 -24.31 -4.18 38.98
CA ALA A 213 -24.40 -2.90 38.31
C ALA A 213 -23.49 -1.85 38.99
N PRO A 214 -22.80 -0.98 38.23
CA PRO A 214 -22.06 0.13 38.81
C PRO A 214 -23.02 0.98 39.65
N GLN A 215 -22.73 1.09 40.93
CA GLN A 215 -23.46 1.97 41.82
C GLN A 215 -23.26 3.41 41.35
N THR A 216 -24.36 4.14 41.24
CA THR A 216 -24.41 5.55 40.85
C THR A 216 -23.58 6.39 41.82
N GLY A 217 -22.33 6.63 41.46
CA GLY A 217 -21.44 7.56 42.15
C GLY A 217 -21.80 9.01 41.79
N ALA A 218 -21.92 9.84 42.82
CA ALA A 218 -22.25 11.27 42.79
C ALA A 218 -21.39 12.09 41.79
N PRO A 219 -21.89 13.25 41.31
CA PRO A 219 -21.27 14.02 40.24
C PRO A 219 -19.91 14.60 40.66
N VAL A 220 -18.91 14.44 39.79
CA VAL A 220 -17.59 15.10 39.90
C VAL A 220 -17.69 16.49 39.27
N PRO A 221 -17.17 17.55 39.93
CA PRO A 221 -17.28 18.92 39.44
C PRO A 221 -16.39 19.19 38.23
N THR A 222 -16.94 19.95 37.28
CA THR A 222 -16.34 20.42 36.03
C THR A 222 -15.25 21.48 36.29
N PRO A 223 -14.10 21.44 35.60
CA PRO A 223 -13.32 22.63 35.28
C PRO A 223 -13.80 23.30 33.98
#